data_AF-A0A4Q0IYC4-F1
#
_entry.id   AF-A0A4Q0IYC4-F1
#
_cell.length_a   1.000
_cell.length_b   1.000
_cell.length_c   1.000
_cell.angle_alpha   90.00
_cell.angle_beta   90.00
_cell.angle_gamma   90.00
#
_symmetry.space_group_name_H-M   'P 1'
#
loop_
_entity.id
_entity.type
_entity.pdbx_description
1 polymer ?
#
loop_
_entity_poly.entity_id
_entity_poly.type
_entity_poly.pdbx_seq_one_letter_code
_entity_poly.pdbx_strand_id
1 'polypeptide(L)'
;MELRKIFNAKISPTKAMGRMNKWYEKVMALGNNNFRSVIKTFKNHAPTILNYFRRRATNASAEAFNSKVKIFRSQMRGVRDRDFFIFRLVKLYA
;
A
#
# COMPACT_ATOMS: atom_id res chain seq x y z
N MET A 1 5.92 2.93 -16.29
CA MET A 1 5.25 3.04 -14.97
C MET A 1 4.99 4.51 -14.60
N GLU A 2 3.95 5.13 -15.18
CA GLU A 2 3.59 6.55 -14.91
C GLU A 2 3.18 6.80 -13.45
N LEU A 3 2.38 5.91 -12.86
CA LEU A 3 1.92 6.07 -11.48
C LEU A 3 3.08 6.15 -10.48
N ARG A 4 4.09 5.28 -10.62
CA ARG A 4 5.32 5.33 -9.81
C ARG A 4 6.05 6.67 -9.93
N LYS A 5 6.11 7.25 -11.13
CA LYS A 5 6.70 8.59 -11.34
C LYS A 5 5.91 9.68 -10.60
N ILE A 6 4.58 9.56 -10.52
CA ILE A 6 3.75 10.51 -9.75
C ILE A 6 4.10 10.44 -8.27
N PHE A 7 4.11 9.26 -7.65
CA PHE A 7 4.43 9.09 -6.23
C PHE A 7 5.88 9.45 -5.87
N ASN A 8 6.83 9.20 -6.76
CA ASN A 8 8.23 9.57 -6.54
C ASN A 8 8.48 11.09 -6.69
N ALA A 9 7.59 11.83 -7.33
CA ALA A 9 7.74 13.27 -7.48
C ALA A 9 7.56 13.99 -6.13
N LYS A 10 8.40 15.00 -5.86
CA LYS A 10 8.25 15.93 -4.74
C LYS A 10 7.31 17.06 -5.14
N ILE A 11 6.00 16.79 -5.10
CA ILE A 11 4.94 17.71 -5.52
C ILE A 11 3.90 17.84 -4.40
N SER A 12 3.19 18.97 -4.38
CA SER A 12 2.10 19.20 -3.42
C SER A 12 0.93 18.23 -3.65
N PRO A 13 0.11 17.96 -2.62
CA PRO A 13 -1.08 17.12 -2.76
C PRO A 13 -1.99 17.52 -3.92
N THR A 14 -2.21 18.82 -4.13
CA THR A 14 -3.04 19.34 -5.23
C THR A 14 -2.43 19.00 -6.60
N LYS A 15 -1.11 19.19 -6.77
CA LYS A 15 -0.41 18.83 -8.02
C LYS A 15 -0.40 17.32 -8.23
N ALA A 16 -0.28 16.53 -7.17
CA ALA A 16 -0.37 15.07 -7.23
C ALA A 16 -1.75 14.61 -7.69
N MET A 17 -2.83 15.16 -7.11
CA MET A 17 -4.20 14.86 -7.50
C MET A 17 -4.45 15.16 -8.98
N GLY A 18 -3.97 16.31 -9.48
CA GLY A 18 -4.07 16.65 -10.89
C GLY A 18 -3.36 15.65 -11.82
N ARG A 19 -2.17 15.16 -11.43
CA ARG A 19 -1.46 14.11 -12.19
C ARG A 19 -2.15 12.74 -12.10
N MET A 20 -2.71 12.40 -10.93
CA MET A 20 -3.46 11.16 -10.73
C MET A 20 -4.75 11.15 -11.56
N ASN A 21 -5.48 12.27 -11.63
CA ASN A 21 -6.66 12.37 -12.48
C ASN A 21 -6.34 12.13 -13.96
N LYS A 22 -5.26 12.75 -14.49
CA LYS A 22 -4.80 12.47 -15.85
C LYS A 22 -4.45 10.99 -16.06
N TRP A 23 -3.87 10.36 -15.05
CA TRP A 23 -3.58 8.92 -15.10
C TRP A 23 -4.87 8.08 -15.06
N TYR A 24 -5.88 8.44 -14.27
CA TYR A 24 -7.18 7.76 -14.26
C TYR A 24 -7.83 7.78 -15.64
N GLU A 25 -7.86 8.93 -16.32
CA GLU A 25 -8.43 9.02 -17.67
C GLU A 25 -7.72 8.08 -18.66
N LYS A 26 -6.38 8.06 -18.65
CA LYS A 26 -5.60 7.14 -19.49
C LYS A 26 -5.93 5.68 -19.19
N VAL A 27 -6.09 5.33 -17.91
CA VAL A 27 -6.38 3.95 -17.50
C VAL A 27 -7.83 3.56 -17.85
N MET A 28 -8.79 4.48 -17.73
CA MET A 28 -10.17 4.23 -18.15
C MET A 28 -10.28 4.06 -19.67
N ALA A 29 -9.47 4.79 -20.44
CA ALA A 29 -9.40 4.66 -21.90
C ALA A 29 -8.93 3.26 -22.36
N LEU A 30 -8.27 2.47 -21.50
CA LEU A 30 -7.90 1.09 -21.80
C LEU A 30 -9.11 0.12 -21.85
N GLY A 31 -10.32 0.58 -21.48
CA GLY A 31 -11.55 -0.19 -21.61
C GLY A 31 -11.71 -1.40 -20.67
N ASN A 32 -10.75 -1.66 -19.80
CA ASN A 32 -10.77 -2.83 -18.91
C ASN A 32 -11.52 -2.53 -17.59
N ASN A 33 -12.59 -3.30 -17.36
CA ASN A 33 -13.47 -3.17 -16.21
C ASN A 33 -12.76 -3.35 -14.86
N ASN A 34 -11.68 -4.14 -14.79
CA ASN A 34 -10.93 -4.35 -13.55
C ASN A 34 -10.30 -3.04 -13.04
N PHE A 35 -9.86 -2.17 -13.96
CA PHE A 35 -9.28 -0.88 -13.58
C PHE A 35 -10.32 0.12 -13.09
N ARG A 36 -11.60 -0.01 -13.46
CA ARG A 36 -12.67 0.83 -12.90
C ARG A 36 -12.78 0.65 -11.39
N SER A 37 -12.68 -0.59 -10.92
CA SER A 37 -12.66 -0.91 -9.48
C SER A 37 -11.45 -0.28 -8.79
N VAL A 38 -10.26 -0.40 -9.39
CA VAL A 38 -9.03 0.22 -8.87
C VAL A 38 -9.20 1.74 -8.75
N ILE A 39 -9.65 2.42 -9.80
CA ILE A 39 -9.84 3.88 -9.79
C ILE A 39 -10.88 4.29 -8.75
N LYS A 40 -11.97 3.53 -8.61
CA LYS A 40 -12.99 3.78 -7.59
C LYS A 40 -12.39 3.73 -6.18
N THR A 41 -11.58 2.72 -5.87
CA THR A 41 -10.85 2.61 -4.59
C THR A 41 -9.92 3.80 -4.38
N PHE A 42 -9.14 4.18 -5.40
CA PHE A 42 -8.25 5.34 -5.34
C PHE A 42 -9.00 6.65 -5.06
N LYS A 43 -10.17 6.86 -5.68
CA LYS A 43 -11.02 8.04 -5.43
C LYS A 43 -11.59 8.02 -4.01
N ASN A 44 -12.10 6.87 -3.55
CA ASN A 44 -12.68 6.72 -2.21
C ASN A 44 -11.65 7.00 -1.10
N HIS A 45 -10.39 6.62 -1.30
CA HIS A 45 -9.31 6.82 -0.33
C HIS A 45 -8.39 8.00 -0.69
N ALA A 46 -8.80 8.88 -1.60
CA ALA A 46 -7.98 10.00 -2.06
C ALA A 46 -7.44 10.88 -0.91
N PRO A 47 -8.20 11.22 0.16
CA PRO A 47 -7.67 12.01 1.27
C PRO A 47 -6.45 11.35 1.94
N THR A 48 -6.52 10.04 2.19
CA THR A 48 -5.44 9.27 2.82
C THR A 48 -4.25 9.11 1.88
N ILE A 49 -4.50 8.84 0.59
CA ILE A 49 -3.46 8.71 -0.43
C ILE A 49 -2.72 10.03 -0.60
N LEU A 50 -3.42 11.16 -0.61
CA LEU A 50 -2.83 12.48 -0.78
C LEU A 50 -1.99 12.92 0.44
N ASN A 51 -2.25 12.38 1.63
CA ASN A 51 -1.40 12.63 2.80
C ASN A 51 0.04 12.11 2.61
N TYR A 52 0.25 11.10 1.76
CA TYR A 52 1.59 10.66 1.37
C TYR A 52 2.42 11.82 0.80
N PHE A 53 1.83 12.72 0.01
CA PHE A 53 2.55 13.84 -0.60
C PHE A 53 2.90 14.96 0.39
N ARG A 54 2.34 14.92 1.62
CA ARG A 54 2.71 15.84 2.71
C ARG A 54 3.88 15.31 3.52
N ARG A 55 3.71 14.12 4.13
CA ARG A 55 4.65 13.56 5.11
C ARG A 55 5.60 12.51 4.53
N ARG A 56 5.25 11.93 3.38
CA ARG A 56 5.95 10.80 2.72
C ARG A 56 6.22 9.61 3.64
N ALA A 57 5.41 9.47 4.69
CA ALA A 57 5.45 8.27 5.53
C ALA A 57 5.11 7.05 4.66
N THR A 58 5.94 6.01 4.75
CA THR A 58 5.76 4.78 3.98
C THR A 58 5.32 3.66 4.92
N ASN A 59 4.49 2.76 4.42
CA ASN A 59 4.06 1.56 5.14
C ASN A 59 5.10 0.42 5.03
N ALA A 60 6.29 0.70 4.49
CA ALA A 60 7.27 -0.33 4.15
C ALA A 60 7.69 -1.18 5.36
N SER A 61 7.90 -0.56 6.52
CA SER A 61 8.25 -1.29 7.75
C SER A 61 7.13 -2.22 8.21
N ALA A 62 5.86 -1.80 8.10
CA ALA A 62 4.71 -2.65 8.44
C ALA A 62 4.49 -3.76 7.39
N GLU A 63 4.74 -3.50 6.11
CA GLU A 63 4.69 -4.51 5.05
C GLU A 63 5.79 -5.57 5.23
N ALA A 64 7.01 -5.15 5.59
CA ALA A 64 8.10 -6.04 5.94
C ALA A 64 7.77 -6.87 7.18
N PHE A 65 7.17 -6.25 8.20
CA PHE A 65 6.66 -6.94 9.39
C PHE A 65 5.65 -8.01 9.02
N ASN A 66 4.59 -7.65 8.28
CA ASN A 66 3.55 -8.58 7.83
C ASN A 66 4.11 -9.75 7.01
N SER A 67 5.12 -9.49 6.18
CA SER A 67 5.76 -10.53 5.35
C SER A 67 6.50 -11.55 6.20
N LYS A 68 7.31 -11.10 7.15
CA LYS A 68 8.02 -11.96 8.10
C LYS A 68 7.05 -12.74 9.02
N VAL A 69 5.95 -12.13 9.48
CA VAL A 69 4.88 -12.84 10.24
C VAL A 69 4.25 -13.95 9.39
N LYS A 70 3.95 -13.68 8.10
CA LYS A 70 3.42 -14.69 7.18
C LYS A 70 4.38 -15.86 6.99
N ILE A 71 5.68 -15.58 6.83
CA ILE A 71 6.74 -16.60 6.72
C ILE A 71 6.77 -17.45 7.99
N PHE A 72 6.82 -16.82 9.16
CA PHE A 72 6.85 -17.53 10.45
C PHE A 72 5.62 -18.44 10.62
N ARG A 73 4.42 -17.94 10.31
CA ARG A 73 3.19 -18.74 10.36
C ARG A 73 3.21 -19.92 9.39
N SER A 74 3.79 -19.74 8.21
CA SER A 74 3.94 -20.82 7.22
C SER A 74 4.89 -21.92 7.70
N GLN A 75 6.02 -21.54 8.31
CA GLN A 75 6.99 -22.49 8.89
C GLN A 75 6.37 -23.31 10.03
N MET A 76 5.55 -22.67 10.87
CA MET A 76 4.85 -23.32 11.99
C MET A 76 3.61 -24.11 11.56
N ARG A 77 3.29 -24.14 10.25
CA ARG A 77 2.06 -24.76 9.69
C ARG A 77 0.78 -24.27 10.38
N GLY A 78 0.73 -22.98 10.70
CA GLY A 78 -0.38 -22.35 11.41
C GLY A 78 0.03 -21.86 12.81
N VAL A 79 -0.98 -21.61 13.64
CA VAL A 79 -0.82 -21.13 15.02
C VAL A 79 -1.56 -22.11 15.93
N ARG A 80 -0.83 -23.07 16.51
CA ARG A 80 -1.39 -24.07 17.43
C ARG A 80 -1.34 -23.58 18.89
N ASP A 81 -0.26 -22.91 19.23
CA ASP A 81 -0.02 -22.27 20.53
C ASP A 81 0.10 -20.76 20.31
N ARG A 82 -0.86 -20.00 20.85
CA ARG A 82 -0.92 -18.54 20.69
C ARG A 82 0.12 -17.83 21.53
N ASP A 83 0.38 -18.32 22.74
CA ASP A 83 1.32 -17.69 23.68
C ASP A 83 2.76 -17.87 23.17
N PHE A 84 3.10 -19.07 22.69
CA PHE A 84 4.37 -19.32 22.04
C PHE A 84 4.56 -18.50 20.75
N PHE A 85 3.48 -18.37 19.96
CA PHE A 85 3.53 -17.57 18.72
C PHE A 85 3.78 -16.08 19.01
N ILE A 86 3.11 -15.52 20.01
CA ILE A 86 3.34 -14.12 20.44
C ILE A 86 4.74 -13.96 21.03
N PHE A 87 5.19 -14.88 21.89
CA PHE A 87 6.55 -14.88 22.43
C PHE A 87 7.61 -14.84 21.33
N ARG A 88 7.48 -15.69 20.30
CA ARG A 88 8.40 -15.72 19.15
C ARG A 88 8.30 -14.47 18.28
N LEU A 89 7.10 -13.94 18.06
CA LEU A 89 6.92 -12.67 17.35
C LEU A 89 7.62 -11.52 18.06
N VAL A 90 7.49 -11.40 19.38
CA VAL A 90 8.19 -10.35 20.14
C VAL A 90 9.72 -10.53 20.02
N LYS A 91 10.23 -11.77 20.10
CA LYS A 91 11.68 -12.03 20.00
C LYS A 91 12.28 -11.85 18.62
N LEU A 92 11.51 -12.01 17.54
CA LEU A 92 11.99 -11.81 16.16
C LEU A 92 12.14 -10.32 15.76
N TYR A 93 11.62 -9.41 16.58
CA TYR A 93 11.52 -7.98 16.27
C TYR A 93 11.83 -7.06 17.48
N ALA A 94 12.45 -7.60 18.53
CA ALA A 94 13.15 -6.82 19.55
C ALA A 94 14.51 -6.35 19.01
#